data_AF-A0A5J6UFU9-F1
#
_entry.id   AF-A0A5J6UFU9-F1
#
_cell.length_a   1.000
_cell.length_b   1.000
_cell.length_c   1.000
_cell.angle_alpha   90.00
_cell.angle_beta   90.00
_cell.angle_gamma   90.00
#
_symmetry.space_group_name_H-M   'P 1'
#
loop_
_entity.id
_entity.type
_entity.pdbx_description
1 polymer ?
#
loop_
_entity_poly.entity_id
_entity_poly.type
_entity_poly.pdbx_seq_one_letter_code
_entity_poly.pdbx_strand_id
1 'polypeptide(L)'
;MAALSFENTQENDPVNHPAHYADGWSNGAEVIDITENLPFNRGNAIKYLCRAGKKNPDTELEDLRKALWYIEREVNRLAASSDHQ
;
A
#
# COMPACT_ATOMS: atom_id res chain seq x y z
N MET A 1 19.62 -45.85 -4.91
CA MET A 1 18.40 -45.26 -5.49
C MET A 1 18.40 -43.78 -5.16
N ALA A 2 18.84 -42.95 -6.09
CA ALA A 2 18.83 -41.50 -5.94
C ALA A 2 17.39 -41.01 -6.13
N ALA A 3 16.78 -40.44 -5.09
CA ALA A 3 15.51 -39.74 -5.23
C ALA A 3 15.82 -38.37 -5.86
N LEU A 4 15.26 -38.15 -7.04
CA LEU A 4 15.32 -36.90 -7.79
C LEU A 4 14.73 -35.75 -6.94
N SER A 5 15.52 -34.69 -6.87
CA SER A 5 15.16 -33.38 -6.34
C SER A 5 14.03 -32.76 -7.17
N PHE A 6 12.97 -32.30 -6.50
CA PHE A 6 12.10 -31.26 -7.04
C PHE A 6 12.48 -29.94 -6.35
N GLU A 7 13.33 -29.16 -7.00
CA GLU A 7 13.48 -27.74 -6.67
C GLU A 7 12.25 -27.01 -7.21
N ASN A 8 11.34 -26.65 -6.31
CA ASN A 8 10.24 -25.77 -6.65
C ASN A 8 10.77 -24.32 -6.68
N THR A 9 11.40 -23.94 -7.78
CA THR A 9 11.76 -22.53 -8.02
C THR A 9 10.49 -21.77 -8.37
N GLN A 10 9.80 -21.23 -7.36
CA GLN A 10 8.81 -20.17 -7.56
C GLN A 10 9.56 -18.99 -8.21
N GLU A 11 9.37 -18.85 -9.52
CA GLU A 11 10.01 -17.82 -10.34
C GLU A 11 9.45 -16.45 -9.90
N ASN A 12 10.31 -15.61 -9.34
CA ASN A 12 9.97 -14.27 -8.90
C ASN A 12 9.70 -13.40 -10.14
N ASP A 13 8.44 -13.33 -10.56
CA ASP A 13 7.99 -12.42 -11.62
C ASP A 13 7.62 -11.06 -10.99
N PRO A 14 8.49 -10.04 -11.07
CA PRO A 14 8.25 -8.75 -10.44
C PRO A 14 7.11 -7.95 -11.07
N VAL A 15 6.59 -8.39 -12.22
CA VAL A 15 5.55 -7.69 -12.98
C VAL A 15 4.19 -8.32 -12.76
N ASN A 16 4.08 -9.65 -12.84
CA ASN A 16 2.81 -10.37 -12.73
C ASN A 16 2.56 -10.95 -11.33
N HIS A 17 3.61 -11.32 -10.58
CA HIS A 17 3.53 -11.83 -9.21
C HIS A 17 4.66 -11.27 -8.32
N PRO A 18 4.76 -9.94 -8.19
CA PRO A 18 5.77 -9.32 -7.32
C PRO A 18 5.69 -9.91 -5.91
N ALA A 19 6.77 -10.57 -5.49
CA ALA A 19 6.84 -11.26 -4.20
C ALA A 19 6.50 -10.35 -2.99
N HIS A 20 6.64 -9.03 -3.15
CA HIS A 20 6.32 -8.02 -2.13
C HIS A 20 4.83 -7.63 -2.04
N TYR A 21 3.96 -8.19 -2.90
CA TYR A 21 2.50 -8.08 -2.82
C TYR A 21 1.78 -9.43 -2.75
N ALA A 22 2.50 -10.55 -2.91
CA ALA A 22 1.91 -11.89 -2.92
C ALA A 22 1.45 -12.36 -1.52
N ASP A 23 2.03 -11.80 -0.46
CA ASP A 23 1.60 -12.01 0.92
C ASP A 23 0.89 -10.75 1.46
N GLY A 24 -0.39 -10.90 1.81
CA GLY A 24 -1.22 -9.86 2.40
C GLY A 24 -2.32 -9.45 1.43
N TRP A 25 -3.59 -9.79 1.67
CA TRP A 25 -4.31 -9.49 2.91
C TRP A 25 -5.12 -10.70 3.41
N SER A 26 -4.57 -11.46 4.37
CA SER A 26 -5.31 -12.44 5.19
C SER A 26 -4.39 -12.96 6.32
N ASN A 27 -4.80 -12.75 7.58
CA ASN A 27 -4.19 -13.20 8.87
C ASN A 27 -4.52 -12.29 10.08
N GLY A 28 -5.41 -11.29 9.94
CA GLY A 28 -5.74 -10.36 11.03
C GLY A 28 -4.93 -9.05 11.01
N ALA A 29 -4.18 -8.80 9.92
CA ALA A 29 -3.48 -7.53 9.71
C ALA A 29 -4.41 -6.31 9.81
N GLU A 30 -3.96 -5.30 10.54
CA GLU A 30 -4.62 -4.02 10.72
C GLU A 30 -4.03 -2.96 9.77
N VAL A 31 -4.78 -1.87 9.54
CA VAL A 31 -4.32 -0.75 8.70
C VAL A 31 -3.01 -0.14 9.23
N ILE A 32 -2.76 -0.23 10.55
CA ILE A 32 -1.53 0.30 11.16
C ILE A 32 -0.27 -0.44 10.70
N ASP A 33 -0.35 -1.77 10.48
CA ASP A 33 0.78 -2.63 10.08
C ASP A 33 1.42 -2.16 8.76
N ILE A 34 0.62 -1.53 7.90
CA ILE A 34 1.09 -0.93 6.65
C ILE A 34 1.46 0.53 6.87
N THR A 35 0.58 1.29 7.51
CA THR A 35 0.70 2.76 7.53
C THR A 35 1.82 3.28 8.41
N GLU A 36 2.30 2.50 9.39
CA GLU A 36 3.46 2.87 10.23
C GLU A 36 4.79 2.90 9.45
N ASN A 37 4.89 2.11 8.37
CA ASN A 37 6.08 2.00 7.52
C ASN A 37 6.10 3.06 6.39
N LEU A 38 5.14 3.98 6.38
CA LEU A 38 4.96 4.94 5.32
C LEU A 38 5.19 6.38 5.80
N PRO A 39 5.68 7.27 4.91
CA PRO A 39 5.65 8.70 5.15
C PRO A 39 4.25 9.17 5.55
N PHE A 40 4.18 10.15 6.45
CA PHE A 40 2.94 10.66 7.04
C PHE A 40 1.79 10.86 6.03
N ASN A 41 2.08 11.45 4.88
CA ASN A 41 1.06 11.69 3.86
C ASN A 41 0.52 10.37 3.26
N ARG A 42 1.41 9.44 2.90
CA ARG A 42 1.04 8.15 2.30
C ARG A 42 0.28 7.27 3.28
N GLY A 43 0.73 7.21 4.54
CA GLY A 43 0.04 6.48 5.60
C GLY A 43 -1.39 6.99 5.82
N ASN A 44 -1.58 8.32 5.88
CA ASN A 44 -2.91 8.89 5.99
C ASN A 44 -3.79 8.64 4.76
N ALA A 45 -3.23 8.70 3.55
CA ALA A 45 -3.97 8.39 2.33
C ALA A 45 -4.53 6.96 2.38
N ILE A 46 -3.69 5.96 2.68
CA ILE A 46 -4.12 4.56 2.83
C ILE A 46 -5.17 4.43 3.94
N LYS A 47 -4.96 5.06 5.10
CA LYS A 47 -5.95 5.06 6.19
C LYS A 47 -7.34 5.51 5.72
N TYR A 48 -7.43 6.58 4.94
CA TYR A 48 -8.71 7.06 4.43
C TYR A 48 -9.29 6.16 3.32
N LEU A 49 -8.45 5.58 2.45
CA LEU A 49 -8.88 4.57 1.48
C LEU A 49 -9.49 3.34 2.18
N CYS A 50 -8.84 2.83 3.22
CA CYS A 50 -9.34 1.69 3.99
C CYS A 50 -10.62 2.02 4.79
N ARG A 51 -10.82 3.29 5.18
CA ARG A 51 -11.95 3.76 6.01
C ARG A 51 -13.20 4.11 5.21
N ALA A 52 -13.06 4.46 3.93
CA ALA A 52 -14.14 4.98 3.10
C ALA A 52 -15.41 4.13 3.19
N GLY A 53 -16.53 4.74 3.61
CA GLY A 53 -17.83 4.10 3.78
C GLY A 53 -17.95 3.13 4.97
N LYS A 54 -16.84 2.70 5.58
CA LYS A 54 -16.86 1.71 6.68
C LYS A 54 -17.25 2.31 8.03
N LYS A 55 -16.82 3.55 8.30
CA LYS A 55 -17.20 4.25 9.54
C LYS A 55 -18.65 4.73 9.48
N ASN A 56 -19.04 5.24 8.32
CA ASN A 56 -20.40 5.63 7.96
C ASN A 56 -20.50 5.55 6.43
N PRO A 57 -21.49 4.84 5.86
CA PRO A 57 -21.68 4.75 4.41
C PRO A 57 -21.73 6.11 3.70
N ASP A 58 -22.29 7.14 4.34
CA ASP A 58 -22.43 8.48 3.75
C ASP A 58 -21.09 9.23 3.65
N THR A 59 -20.03 8.76 4.32
CA THR A 59 -18.72 9.44 4.31
C THR A 59 -17.76 8.88 3.27
N GLU A 60 -18.18 7.96 2.41
CA GLU A 60 -17.30 7.35 1.41
C GLU A 60 -16.61 8.39 0.53
N LEU A 61 -17.37 9.30 -0.09
CA LEU A 61 -16.82 10.35 -0.95
C LEU A 61 -15.92 11.33 -0.18
N GLU A 62 -16.29 11.68 1.05
CA GLU A 62 -15.46 12.54 1.92
C GLU A 62 -14.11 11.89 2.23
N ASP A 63 -14.13 10.59 2.52
CA ASP A 63 -12.94 9.81 2.84
C ASP A 63 -12.02 9.69 1.62
N LEU A 64 -12.58 9.44 0.42
CA LEU A 64 -11.82 9.44 -0.83
C LEU A 64 -11.19 10.81 -1.12
N ARG A 65 -11.92 11.91 -0.89
CA ARG A 65 -11.37 13.28 -1.03
C ARG A 65 -10.25 13.56 -0.04
N LYS A 66 -10.35 13.07 1.20
CA LYS A 66 -9.25 13.16 2.17
C LYS A 66 -8.03 12.37 1.71
N ALA A 67 -8.21 11.17 1.18
CA ALA A 67 -7.09 10.39 0.64
C ALA A 67 -6.37 11.16 -0.49
N LEU A 68 -7.14 11.71 -1.44
CA LEU A 68 -6.60 12.53 -2.53
C LEU A 68 -5.79 13.72 -2.01
N TRP A 69 -6.34 14.47 -1.04
CA TRP A 69 -5.66 15.62 -0.43
C TRP A 69 -4.27 15.28 0.14
N TYR A 70 -4.14 14.11 0.78
CA TYR A 70 -2.84 13.66 1.29
C TYR A 70 -1.87 13.27 0.17
N ILE A 71 -2.35 12.67 -0.92
CA ILE A 71 -1.51 12.34 -2.07
C ILE A 71 -1.03 13.59 -2.78
N GLU A 72 -1.88 14.58 -3.00
CA GLU A 72 -1.51 15.87 -3.59
C GLU A 72 -0.39 16.55 -2.78
N ARG A 73 -0.47 16.51 -1.45
CA ARG A 73 0.59 17.03 -0.58
C ARG A 73 1.89 16.26 -0.70
N GLU A 74 1.84 14.94 -0.85
CA GLU A 74 3.04 14.13 -1.05
C GLU A 74 3.70 14.42 -2.39
N VAL A 75 2.91 14.59 -3.45
CA VAL A 75 3.40 15.01 -4.77
C VAL A 75 4.06 16.38 -4.65
N ASN A 76 3.41 17.36 -4.03
CA ASN A 76 3.99 18.70 -3.85
C ASN A 76 5.28 18.68 -3.02
N ARG A 77 5.35 17.85 -1.97
CA ARG A 77 6.57 17.67 -1.16
C ARG A 77 7.73 17.16 -2.01
N LEU A 78 7.47 16.17 -2.87
CA LEU A 78 8.49 15.58 -3.74
C LEU A 78 8.89 16.56 -4.84
N ALA A 79 7.93 17.22 -5.50
CA ALA A 79 8.18 18.23 -6.53
C ALA A 79 9.08 19.37 -6.01
N ALA A 80 8.77 19.90 -4.82
CA ALA A 80 9.59 20.93 -4.17
C ALA A 80 10.99 20.44 -3.75
N SER A 81 11.18 19.13 -3.53
CA SER A 81 12.49 18.56 -3.21
C SER A 81 13.36 18.36 -4.44
N SER A 82 12.75 18.12 -5.61
CA SER A 82 13.44 17.94 -6.89
C SER A 82 13.91 19.23 -7.54
N ASP A 83 13.37 20.40 -7.15
CA ASP A 83 13.77 21.72 -7.67
C ASP A 83 15.01 22.30 -6.98
N HIS A 84 15.64 21.54 -6.08
CA HIS A 84 16.84 21.94 -5.33
C HIS A 84 18.06 21.06 -5.63
N GLN A 85 18.07 20.36 -6.77
CA GLN A 85 19.16 19.50 -7.19
C GLN A 85 19.72 19.89 -8.56
#